data_AF-A0A5K0VR89-F1
#
_entry.id   AF-A0A5K0VR89-F1
#
_cell.length_a   1.000
_cell.length_b   1.000
_cell.length_c   1.000
_cell.angle_alpha   90.00
_cell.angle_beta   90.00
_cell.angle_gamma   90.00
#
_symmetry.space_group_name_H-M   'P 1'
#
loop_
_entity.id
_entity.type
_entity.pdbx_description
1 polymer ?
#
loop_
_entity_poly.entity_id
_entity_poly.type
_entity_poly.pdbx_seq_one_letter_code
_entity_poly.pdbx_strand_id
1 'polypeptide(L)'
;RPFSRGSFYVKAVAGVDGDADARFSSVYHFPDVFSRNYAEMQKNFKVFIYPDGDPNTFFQTPRKLTGKYASEGFFFQNIRESKFRTLDPDSADLFFIPISCHKMRGK
;
A
#
# COMPACT_ATOMS: atom_id res chain seq x y z
N ARG A 1 -28.73 1.59 4.95
CA ARG A 1 -28.03 2.33 6.03
C ARG A 1 -26.59 2.50 5.58
N PRO A 2 -26.09 3.71 5.30
CA PRO A 2 -24.77 3.85 4.72
C PRO A 2 -23.72 3.59 5.80
N PHE A 3 -22.84 2.63 5.51
CA PHE A 3 -21.69 2.27 6.33
C PHE A 3 -20.71 3.46 6.36
N SER A 4 -20.36 3.93 7.55
CA SER A 4 -19.42 5.03 7.76
C SER A 4 -18.06 4.71 7.14
N ARG A 5 -17.44 5.71 6.50
CA ARG A 5 -16.10 5.67 5.91
C ARG A 5 -15.06 5.47 7.02
N GLY A 6 -14.75 4.22 7.34
CA GLY A 6 -13.55 3.85 8.08
C GLY A 6 -12.36 3.90 7.15
N SER A 7 -11.62 5.02 7.18
CA SER A 7 -10.29 5.09 6.59
C SER A 7 -9.36 4.20 7.44
N PHE A 8 -9.01 3.02 6.91
CA PHE A 8 -8.02 2.15 7.53
C PHE A 8 -6.62 2.70 7.27
N TYR A 9 -6.26 3.77 7.99
CA TYR A 9 -4.85 4.04 8.22
C TYR A 9 -4.35 3.03 9.24
N VAL A 10 -3.36 2.21 8.86
CA VAL A 10 -2.45 1.63 9.83
C VAL A 10 -1.66 2.81 10.40
N LYS A 11 -2.21 3.44 11.44
CA LYS A 11 -1.56 4.51 12.18
C LYS A 11 -0.37 3.87 12.88
N ALA A 12 0.83 3.99 12.29
CA ALA A 12 2.06 3.84 13.03
C ALA A 12 2.03 4.93 14.12
N VAL A 13 1.67 4.52 15.34
CA VAL A 13 1.70 5.40 16.50
C VAL A 13 3.17 5.62 16.83
N ALA A 14 3.72 6.72 16.34
CA ALA A 14 4.91 7.30 16.92
C ALA A 14 4.47 7.96 18.23
N GLY A 15 4.68 7.26 19.34
CA GLY A 15 4.34 7.71 20.68
C GLY A 15 5.10 6.90 21.71
N VAL A 16 6.04 7.57 22.36
CA VAL A 16 6.90 7.12 23.46
C VAL A 16 6.07 6.45 24.56
N ASP A 17 6.50 5.26 25.00
CA ASP A 17 6.50 4.73 26.39
C ASP A 17 6.61 3.20 26.35
N GLY A 18 7.52 2.63 27.14
CA GLY A 18 8.13 1.28 27.02
C GLY A 18 7.23 0.03 27.16
N ASP A 19 5.92 0.11 26.90
CA ASP A 19 4.97 -1.02 26.94
C ASP A 19 4.60 -1.56 25.54
N ALA A 20 4.77 -0.75 24.49
CA ALA A 20 4.50 -1.17 23.11
C ALA A 20 5.47 -2.24 22.59
N ASP A 21 6.73 -2.18 23.04
CA ASP A 21 7.80 -3.09 22.61
C ASP A 21 7.53 -4.54 23.04
N ALA A 22 6.96 -4.73 24.24
CA ALA A 22 6.61 -6.04 24.77
C ALA A 22 5.54 -6.76 23.91
N ARG A 23 4.56 -6.02 23.38
CA ARG A 23 3.44 -6.57 22.60
C ARG A 23 3.80 -7.06 21.21
N PHE A 24 4.88 -6.53 20.63
CA PHE A 24 5.35 -6.90 19.29
C PHE A 24 6.60 -7.78 19.31
N SER A 25 7.21 -7.99 20.48
CA SER A 25 8.38 -8.87 20.66
C SER A 25 8.16 -10.31 20.19
N SER A 26 6.92 -10.81 20.25
CA SER A 26 6.56 -12.15 19.77
C SER A 26 6.22 -12.21 18.28
N VAL A 27 5.94 -11.06 17.65
CA VAL A 27 5.52 -10.97 16.24
C VAL A 27 6.72 -10.81 15.31
N TYR A 28 7.74 -10.05 15.75
CA TYR A 28 8.95 -9.80 14.97
C TYR A 28 10.15 -10.47 15.60
N HIS A 29 11.00 -11.10 14.78
CA HIS A 29 12.26 -11.67 15.25
C HIS A 29 13.18 -10.62 15.90
N PHE A 30 13.17 -9.38 15.39
CA PHE A 30 13.95 -8.25 15.90
C PHE A 30 13.14 -6.94 15.78
N PRO A 31 12.32 -6.59 16.78
CA PRO A 31 11.44 -5.41 16.74
C PRO A 31 12.19 -4.08 16.52
N ASP A 32 13.34 -3.91 17.17
CA ASP A 32 14.18 -2.71 17.03
C ASP A 32 14.71 -2.53 15.60
N VAL A 33 15.21 -3.62 15.02
CA VAL A 33 15.77 -3.62 13.66
C VAL A 33 14.68 -3.35 12.65
N PHE A 34 13.52 -4.00 12.81
CA PHE A 34 12.36 -3.75 11.96
C PHE A 34 11.92 -2.28 12.02
N SER A 35 11.78 -1.73 13.23
CA SER A 35 11.33 -0.34 13.43
C SER A 35 12.27 0.67 12.77
N ARG A 36 13.60 0.50 12.94
CA ARG A 36 14.61 1.35 12.31
C ARG A 36 14.59 1.23 10.79
N ASN A 37 14.58 0.00 10.27
CA ASN A 37 14.57 -0.24 8.82
C ASN A 37 13.29 0.29 8.17
N TYR A 38 12.15 0.11 8.84
CA TYR A 38 10.87 0.62 8.36
C TYR A 38 10.85 2.14 8.34
N ALA A 39 11.39 2.81 9.37
CA ALA A 39 11.50 4.27 9.39
C ALA A 39 12.37 4.80 8.23
N GLU A 40 13.49 4.14 7.93
CA GLU A 40 14.34 4.51 6.79
C GLU A 40 13.67 4.24 5.44
N MET A 41 13.00 3.09 5.30
CA MET A 41 12.18 2.78 4.12
C MET A 41 11.10 3.86 3.90
N GLN A 42 10.43 4.32 4.96
CA GLN A 42 9.42 5.37 4.86
C GLN A 42 9.96 6.71 4.37
N LYS A 43 11.25 7.02 4.59
CA LYS A 43 11.88 8.24 4.11
C LYS A 43 12.31 8.09 2.65
N ASN A 44 13.05 7.03 2.35
CA ASN A 44 13.84 6.92 1.13
C ASN A 44 13.11 6.14 0.04
N PHE A 45 12.33 5.11 0.39
CA PHE A 45 11.72 4.24 -0.60
C PHE A 45 10.60 4.95 -1.36
N LYS A 46 10.74 5.00 -2.69
CA LYS A 46 9.77 5.61 -3.60
C LYS A 46 9.30 4.63 -4.66
N VAL A 47 7.99 4.62 -4.87
CA VAL A 47 7.29 3.81 -5.86
C VAL A 47 6.63 4.74 -6.88
N PHE A 48 7.05 4.66 -8.13
CA PHE A 48 6.35 5.33 -9.22
C PHE A 48 5.24 4.43 -9.72
N ILE A 49 4.01 4.95 -9.69
CA ILE A 49 2.84 4.23 -10.19
C ILE A 49 2.51 4.80 -11.56
N TYR A 50 2.50 3.94 -12.58
CA TYR A 50 2.09 4.35 -13.91
C TYR A 50 0.65 4.90 -13.87
N PRO A 51 0.38 6.06 -14.50
CA PRO A 51 -0.95 6.60 -14.58
C PRO A 51 -1.89 5.59 -15.24
N ASP A 52 -3.17 5.64 -14.86
CA ASP A 52 -4.19 4.80 -15.50
C ASP A 52 -4.19 5.10 -17.01
N GLY A 53 -4.21 4.04 -17.83
CA GLY A 53 -4.23 4.16 -19.29
C GLY A 53 -5.60 4.62 -19.82
N ASP A 54 -5.72 4.73 -21.14
CA ASP A 54 -7.00 5.00 -21.81
C ASP A 54 -8.11 4.04 -21.31
N PRO A 55 -9.39 4.44 -21.17
CA PRO A 55 -10.45 3.59 -20.64
C PRO A 55 -10.70 2.28 -21.42
N ASN A 56 -10.11 2.14 -22.61
CA ASN A 56 -10.12 0.90 -23.40
C ASN A 56 -8.97 -0.06 -23.07
N THR A 57 -8.03 0.33 -22.21
CA THR A 57 -6.86 -0.48 -21.82
C THR A 57 -7.09 -1.26 -20.53
N PHE A 58 -6.32 -2.34 -20.36
CA PHE A 58 -6.33 -3.19 -19.15
C PHE A 58 -5.64 -2.53 -17.94
N PHE A 59 -5.01 -1.36 -18.14
CA PHE A 59 -4.31 -0.57 -17.13
C PHE A 59 -5.29 0.30 -16.36
N GLN A 60 -6.20 -0.36 -15.64
CA GLN A 60 -7.19 0.31 -14.82
C GLN A 60 -7.20 -0.26 -13.42
N THR A 61 -7.16 0.67 -12.47
CA THR A 61 -7.50 0.41 -11.07
C THR A 61 -8.86 -0.28 -10.96
N PRO A 62 -8.94 -1.41 -10.25
CA PRO A 62 -10.22 -2.02 -9.91
C PRO A 62 -11.09 -1.02 -9.12
N ARG A 63 -12.22 -0.60 -9.71
CA ARG A 63 -13.16 0.34 -9.05
C ARG A 63 -14.00 -0.30 -7.94
N LYS A 64 -14.03 -1.64 -7.84
CA LYS A 64 -14.87 -2.36 -6.86
C LYS A 64 -14.05 -3.39 -6.10
N LEU A 65 -13.96 -3.20 -4.79
CA LEU A 65 -13.30 -4.07 -3.80
C LEU A 65 -14.18 -5.28 -3.43
N THR A 66 -14.79 -5.96 -4.41
CA THR A 66 -15.78 -7.02 -4.14
C THR A 66 -15.36 -8.36 -4.75
N GLY A 67 -15.52 -9.44 -3.98
CA GLY A 67 -15.27 -10.81 -4.43
C GLY A 67 -13.83 -11.28 -4.24
N LYS A 68 -13.44 -12.34 -4.95
CA LYS A 68 -12.16 -13.06 -4.78
C LYS A 68 -10.88 -12.25 -5.10
N TYR A 69 -11.02 -11.04 -5.64
CA TYR A 69 -9.90 -10.13 -5.97
C TYR A 69 -9.84 -8.93 -5.01
N ALA A 70 -10.50 -8.98 -3.85
CA ALA A 70 -10.51 -7.88 -2.89
C ALA A 70 -9.09 -7.52 -2.42
N SER A 71 -8.22 -8.51 -2.21
CA SER A 71 -6.82 -8.29 -1.80
C SER A 71 -6.02 -7.47 -2.82
N GLU A 72 -6.18 -7.73 -4.12
CA GLU A 72 -5.55 -6.94 -5.19
C GLU A 72 -6.04 -5.49 -5.13
N GLY A 73 -7.36 -5.29 -5.01
CA GLY A 73 -7.96 -3.96 -4.89
C GLY A 73 -7.43 -3.18 -3.68
N PHE A 74 -7.34 -3.83 -2.51
CA PHE A 74 -6.78 -3.20 -1.31
C PHE A 74 -5.30 -2.88 -1.47
N PHE A 75 -4.53 -3.76 -2.13
CA PHE A 75 -3.14 -3.48 -2.45
C PHE A 75 -3.00 -2.23 -3.33
N PHE A 76 -3.79 -2.12 -4.40
CA PHE A 76 -3.82 -0.93 -5.26
C PHE A 76 -4.16 0.34 -4.49
N GLN A 77 -5.17 0.27 -3.62
CA GLN A 77 -5.58 1.42 -2.81
C GLN A 77 -4.47 1.82 -1.83
N ASN A 78 -3.94 0.86 -1.09
CA ASN A 78 -2.90 1.09 -0.08
C ASN A 78 -1.65 1.69 -0.71
N ILE A 79 -1.17 1.17 -1.84
CA ILE A 79 0.05 1.70 -2.46
C ILE A 79 -0.17 3.10 -3.05
N ARG A 80 -1.36 3.37 -3.60
CA ARG A 80 -1.72 4.70 -4.14
C ARG A 80 -1.87 5.76 -3.07
N GLU A 81 -2.43 5.40 -1.92
CA GLU A 81 -2.61 6.30 -0.76
C GLU A 81 -1.36 6.35 0.14
N SER A 82 -0.38 5.47 -0.10
CA SER A 82 0.83 5.43 0.69
C SER A 82 1.75 6.63 0.47
N LYS A 83 2.53 6.96 1.49
CA LYS A 83 3.65 7.91 1.41
C LYS A 83 4.85 7.41 0.60
N PHE A 84 4.83 6.16 0.15
CA PHE A 84 5.85 5.62 -0.72
C PHE A 84 5.63 6.04 -2.17
N ARG A 85 4.44 6.54 -2.54
CA ARG A 85 4.18 6.96 -3.93
C ARG A 85 5.00 8.21 -4.30
N THR A 86 5.67 8.17 -5.45
CA THR A 86 6.26 9.34 -6.11
C THR A 86 5.57 9.62 -7.46
N LEU A 87 5.57 10.89 -7.86
CA LEU A 87 5.17 11.33 -9.21
C LEU A 87 6.38 11.59 -10.11
N ASP A 88 7.58 11.57 -9.53
CA ASP A 88 8.84 11.72 -10.26
C ASP A 88 9.41 10.31 -10.53
N PRO A 89 9.48 9.88 -11.80
CA PRO A 89 10.05 8.58 -12.15
C PRO A 89 11.56 8.51 -11.89
N ASP A 90 12.29 9.63 -11.92
CA ASP A 90 13.74 9.65 -11.72
C ASP A 90 14.10 9.44 -10.24
N SER A 91 13.17 9.75 -9.33
CA SER A 91 13.32 9.53 -7.90
C SER A 91 12.88 8.13 -7.45
N ALA A 92 12.46 7.25 -8.37
CA ALA A 92 11.77 6.01 -8.02
C ALA A 92 12.72 4.82 -7.87
N ASP A 93 12.54 4.04 -6.80
CA ASP A 93 13.22 2.77 -6.60
C ASP A 93 12.45 1.60 -7.25
N LEU A 94 11.13 1.72 -7.34
CA LEU A 94 10.25 0.69 -7.89
C LEU A 94 9.20 1.28 -8.82
N PHE A 95 8.98 0.60 -9.93
CA PHE A 95 7.95 0.93 -10.91
C PHE A 95 6.78 -0.04 -10.80
N PHE A 96 5.58 0.49 -10.63
CA PHE A 96 4.37 -0.31 -10.46
C PHE A 96 3.36 -0.03 -11.57
N ILE A 97 2.98 -1.09 -12.28
CA ILE A 97 1.99 -1.05 -13.36
C ILE A 97 0.66 -1.57 -12.79
N PRO A 98 -0.41 -0.75 -12.74
CA PRO A 98 -1.67 -1.14 -12.12
C PRO A 98 -2.50 -2.06 -13.03
N ILE A 99 -2.12 -3.33 -13.13
CA ILE A 99 -2.79 -4.33 -13.97
C ILE A 99 -3.84 -5.10 -13.15
N SER A 100 -5.10 -5.10 -13.59
CA SER A 100 -6.15 -5.88 -12.93
C SER A 100 -6.31 -7.27 -13.55
N CYS A 101 -6.01 -8.33 -12.78
CA CYS A 101 -6.27 -9.72 -13.17
C CYS A 101 -7.76 -9.96 -13.49
N HIS A 102 -8.66 -9.28 -12.77
CA HIS A 102 -10.10 -9.34 -13.04
C HIS A 102 -10.47 -8.84 -14.44
N LYS A 103 -9.78 -7.80 -14.95
CA LYS A 103 -9.98 -7.27 -16.30
C LYS A 103 -9.30 -8.11 -17.39
N MET A 104 -8.19 -8.76 -17.07
CA MET A 104 -7.46 -9.65 -18.00
C MET A 104 -8.13 -11.01 -18.18
N ARG A 105 -8.98 -11.42 -17.24
CA ARG A 105 -9.82 -12.60 -17.41
C ARG A 105 -10.89 -12.25 -18.46
N GLY A 106 -10.54 -12.48 -19.73
CA GLY A 106 -11.40 -12.23 -20.87
C GLY A 106 -12.83 -12.75 -20.66
N LYS A 107 -13.77 -12.15 -21.40
CA LYS A 107 -15.11 -12.73 -21.53
C LYS A 107 -15.03 -14.16 -22.04
#